data_AF-A0A3S1GQY0-F1
#
_entry.id   AF-A0A3S1GQY0-F1
#
_cell.length_a   1.000
_cell.length_b   1.000
_cell.length_c   1.000
_cell.angle_alpha   90.00
_cell.angle_beta   90.00
_cell.angle_gamma   90.00
#
_symmetry.space_group_name_H-M   'P 1'
#
loop_
_entity.id
_entity.type
_entity.pdbx_description
1 polymer ?
#
loop_
_entity_poly.entity_id
_entity_poly.type
_entity_poly.pdbx_seq_one_letter_code
_entity_poly.pdbx_strand_id
1 'polypeptide(L)'
;VFDISKVRDVSPEARAAEHWQTYVSRLEAQPGIIVAQQRARGGHFYISGLRDPQAADPQALLSGTGVDPARVHSQWQFYQSLDPKFVLKRLVASLAPPKSVRLMTIQDRIVAVGEAPAAWINRARVASQQLSADGLSLDISELRESTPQELTHLRDAIQAVDIFFDSGKAVPGPEQLPVLDKLANQLKELAKDAREAGVTAQFMLTGHSDATGRETAKVSISAARAETVRALLKKRGVDPELLLVRGAGTFEPAEAEDSRTGSSANRRVSVTVNFH
;
A
#
# COMPACT_ATOMS: atom_id res chain seq x y z
N VAL A 1 37.50 67.70 6.70
CA VAL A 1 37.61 66.25 6.94
C VAL A 1 36.71 65.58 5.91
N PHE A 2 37.25 64.77 4.99
CA PHE A 2 36.44 64.08 3.99
C PHE A 2 35.70 62.92 4.65
N ASP A 3 34.37 62.91 4.54
CA ASP A 3 33.52 61.84 5.06
C ASP A 3 33.49 60.68 4.06
N ILE A 4 34.27 59.63 4.35
CA ILE A 4 34.37 58.41 3.55
C ILE A 4 33.37 57.32 3.97
N SER A 5 32.46 57.59 4.92
CA SER A 5 31.51 56.61 5.44
C SER A 5 30.50 56.09 4.41
N LYS A 6 30.39 56.74 3.24
CA LYS A 6 29.50 56.36 2.13
C LYS A 6 30.23 55.79 0.89
N VAL A 7 31.56 55.62 0.93
CA VAL A 7 32.32 55.10 -0.21
C VAL A 7 32.25 53.57 -0.22
N ARG A 8 31.62 53.00 -1.24
CA ARG A 8 31.47 51.55 -1.42
C ARG A 8 32.65 51.01 -2.25
N ASP A 9 33.33 49.97 -1.78
CA ASP A 9 34.36 49.29 -2.56
C ASP A 9 33.70 48.55 -3.74
N VAL A 10 34.10 48.92 -4.96
CA VAL A 10 33.57 48.38 -6.22
C VAL A 10 34.58 47.48 -6.93
N SER A 11 35.65 47.06 -6.25
CA SER A 11 36.63 46.13 -6.79
C SER A 11 35.98 44.78 -7.18
N PRO A 12 36.53 44.07 -8.19
CA PRO A 12 36.03 42.74 -8.55
C PRO A 12 36.03 41.75 -7.37
N GLU A 13 36.99 41.89 -6.46
CA GLU A 13 37.10 41.09 -5.25
C GLU A 13 35.97 41.39 -4.26
N ALA A 14 35.67 42.67 -4.02
CA ALA A 14 34.56 43.09 -3.17
C ALA A 14 33.21 42.60 -3.71
N ARG A 15 32.97 42.67 -5.03
CA ARG A 15 31.75 42.13 -5.65
C ARG A 15 31.66 40.61 -5.54
N ALA A 16 32.77 39.91 -5.75
CA ALA A 16 32.80 38.45 -5.60
C ALA A 16 32.51 38.03 -4.14
N ALA A 17 33.01 38.78 -3.16
CA ALA A 17 32.71 38.57 -1.75
C ALA A 17 31.22 38.83 -1.44
N GLU A 18 30.63 39.89 -2.00
CA GLU A 18 29.19 40.19 -1.85
C GLU A 18 28.30 39.07 -2.45
N HIS A 19 28.62 38.61 -3.66
CA HIS A 19 27.94 37.47 -4.28
C HIS A 19 28.07 36.19 -3.44
N TRP A 20 29.27 35.94 -2.90
CA TRP A 20 29.52 34.80 -2.03
C TRP A 20 28.69 34.88 -0.73
N GLN A 21 28.66 36.03 -0.06
CA GLN A 21 27.80 36.18 1.13
C GLN A 21 26.32 36.02 0.80
N THR A 22 25.88 36.50 -0.37
CA THR A 22 24.50 36.27 -0.85
C THR A 22 24.18 34.78 -0.97
N TYR A 23 25.11 33.98 -1.48
CA TYR A 23 24.97 32.52 -1.55
C TYR A 23 24.97 31.87 -0.16
N VAL A 24 25.89 32.25 0.73
CA VAL A 24 25.96 31.71 2.09
C VAL A 24 24.67 32.01 2.87
N SER A 25 24.19 33.25 2.84
CA SER A 25 22.92 33.60 3.50
C SER A 25 21.74 32.84 2.90
N ARG A 26 21.74 32.56 1.59
CA ARG A 26 20.71 31.73 0.95
C ARG A 26 20.74 30.29 1.45
N LEU A 27 21.93 29.72 1.68
CA LEU A 27 22.10 28.39 2.25
C LEU A 27 21.64 28.33 3.71
N GLU A 28 22.05 29.30 4.54
CA GLU A 28 21.66 29.38 5.95
C GLU A 28 20.16 29.58 6.13
N ALA A 29 19.51 30.24 5.17
CA ALA A 29 18.05 30.37 5.12
C ALA A 29 17.33 29.08 4.72
N GLN A 30 18.02 28.08 4.16
CA GLN A 30 17.38 26.80 3.82
C GLN A 30 17.22 25.94 5.07
N PRO A 31 16.00 25.44 5.34
CA PRO A 31 15.84 24.42 6.33
C PRO A 31 16.69 23.19 6.01
N GLY A 32 17.23 22.54 7.04
CA GLY A 32 18.02 21.32 6.88
C GLY A 32 19.43 21.56 6.32
N ILE A 33 19.89 22.80 6.19
CA ILE A 33 21.29 23.12 5.90
C ILE A 33 21.85 23.91 7.09
N ILE A 34 23.00 23.46 7.60
CA ILE A 34 23.75 24.15 8.63
C ILE A 34 25.14 24.41 8.06
N VAL A 35 25.45 25.68 7.79
CA VAL A 35 26.81 26.08 7.40
C VAL A 35 27.67 26.09 8.66
N ALA A 36 28.72 25.27 8.68
CA ALA A 36 29.65 25.20 9.81
C ALA A 36 30.89 26.06 9.58
N GLN A 37 31.41 26.07 8.34
CA GLN A 37 32.59 26.84 7.99
C GLN A 37 32.47 27.39 6.56
N GLN A 38 32.96 28.61 6.36
CA GLN A 38 33.19 29.20 5.04
C GLN A 38 34.56 29.87 4.99
N ARG A 39 35.25 29.79 3.85
CA ARG A 39 36.51 30.50 3.59
C ARG A 39 36.65 30.86 2.12
N ALA A 40 37.27 32.00 1.84
CA ALA A 40 37.71 32.39 0.50
C ALA A 40 39.24 32.36 0.44
N ARG A 41 39.82 31.69 -0.58
CA ARG A 41 41.27 31.62 -0.77
C ARG A 41 41.62 31.50 -2.25
N GLY A 42 42.50 32.37 -2.74
CA GLY A 42 43.03 32.29 -4.11
C GLY A 42 41.95 32.37 -5.18
N GLY A 43 40.90 33.18 -4.96
CA GLY A 43 39.75 33.25 -5.86
C GLY A 43 38.76 32.10 -5.74
N HIS A 44 39.02 31.06 -4.94
CA HIS A 44 38.06 29.98 -4.70
C HIS A 44 37.31 30.16 -3.38
N PHE A 45 36.09 29.62 -3.34
CA PHE A 45 35.25 29.58 -2.15
C PHE A 45 35.13 28.15 -1.65
N TYR A 46 35.28 27.95 -0.36
CA TYR A 46 35.12 26.65 0.29
C TYR A 46 34.06 26.76 1.37
N ILE A 47 33.15 25.80 1.41
CA ILE A 47 32.08 25.75 2.39
C ILE A 47 31.89 24.32 2.89
N SER A 48 31.65 24.18 4.19
CA SER A 48 31.34 22.89 4.78
C SER A 48 30.28 23.00 5.86
N GLY A 49 29.60 21.89 6.12
CA GLY A 49 28.53 21.88 7.09
C GLY A 49 27.73 20.58 7.10
N LEU A 50 26.56 20.66 7.71
CA LEU A 50 25.62 19.55 7.81
C LEU A 50 24.43 19.79 6.87
N ARG A 51 23.93 18.72 6.24
CA ARG A 51 22.76 18.78 5.36
C ARG A 51 21.82 17.60 5.61
N ASP A 52 20.51 17.86 5.63
CA ASP A 52 19.51 16.80 5.52
C ASP A 52 19.43 16.33 4.05
N PRO A 53 19.43 15.02 3.77
CA PRO A 53 19.31 14.51 2.39
C PRO A 53 18.10 15.04 1.61
N GLN A 54 17.03 15.42 2.31
CA GLN A 54 15.78 15.97 1.75
C GLN A 54 15.75 17.50 1.68
N ALA A 55 16.82 18.18 2.10
CA ALA A 55 16.99 19.62 1.97
C ALA A 55 17.34 20.02 0.53
N ALA A 56 17.25 21.31 0.22
CA ALA A 56 17.65 21.85 -1.08
C ALA A 56 19.10 21.45 -1.43
N ASP A 57 19.38 21.27 -2.72
CA ASP A 57 20.75 21.01 -3.19
C ASP A 57 21.56 22.32 -3.18
N PRO A 58 22.66 22.41 -2.41
CA PRO A 58 23.54 23.57 -2.37
C PRO A 58 24.00 24.03 -3.75
N GLN A 59 24.28 23.11 -4.67
CA GLN A 59 24.73 23.45 -6.01
C GLN A 59 23.65 24.19 -6.81
N ALA A 60 22.39 23.75 -6.70
CA ALA A 60 21.26 24.41 -7.35
C ALA A 60 21.04 25.84 -6.83
N LEU A 61 21.41 26.12 -5.57
CA LEU A 61 21.23 27.42 -4.94
C LEU A 61 22.25 28.48 -5.38
N LEU A 62 23.32 28.08 -6.08
CA LEU A 62 24.29 29.02 -6.68
C LEU A 62 23.70 29.83 -7.84
N SER A 63 22.69 29.29 -8.53
CA SER A 63 22.08 29.96 -9.67
C SER A 63 21.53 31.35 -9.29
N GLY A 64 21.84 32.36 -10.11
CA GLY A 64 21.40 33.74 -9.91
C GLY A 64 22.09 34.48 -8.74
N THR A 65 23.12 33.92 -8.10
CA THR A 65 23.94 34.63 -7.09
C THR A 65 25.08 35.43 -7.70
N GLY A 66 25.43 35.17 -8.96
CA GLY A 66 26.63 35.72 -9.59
C GLY A 66 27.95 35.08 -9.14
N VAL A 67 27.90 34.01 -8.34
CA VAL A 67 29.05 33.16 -8.01
C VAL A 67 29.24 32.12 -9.11
N ASP A 68 30.46 32.00 -9.63
CA ASP A 68 30.83 30.95 -10.57
C ASP A 68 30.87 29.58 -9.85
N PRO A 69 30.04 28.60 -10.25
CA PRO A 69 30.00 27.30 -9.60
C PRO A 69 31.32 26.53 -9.66
N ALA A 70 32.16 26.75 -10.69
CA ALA A 70 33.46 26.08 -10.81
C ALA A 70 34.47 26.53 -9.74
N ARG A 71 34.20 27.67 -9.09
CA ARG A 71 35.06 28.24 -8.03
C ARG A 71 34.61 27.81 -6.62
N VAL A 72 33.50 27.08 -6.50
CA VAL A 72 32.92 26.68 -5.22
C VAL A 72 33.23 25.22 -4.92
N HIS A 73 33.82 24.98 -3.76
CA HIS A 73 34.13 23.65 -3.24
C HIS A 73 33.31 23.40 -1.98
N SER A 74 32.42 22.41 -2.03
CA SER A 74 31.50 22.13 -0.92
C SER A 74 31.71 20.76 -0.31
N GLN A 75 31.67 20.67 1.02
CA GLN A 75 31.72 19.41 1.76
C GLN A 75 30.57 19.32 2.76
N TRP A 76 29.59 18.46 2.48
CA TRP A 76 28.40 18.29 3.32
C TRP A 76 28.39 16.92 3.97
N GLN A 77 28.31 16.89 5.30
CA GLN A 77 28.01 15.67 6.04
C GLN A 77 26.50 15.54 6.21
N PHE A 78 25.96 14.34 6.00
CA PHE A 78 24.53 14.13 6.17
C PHE A 78 24.16 13.98 7.65
N TYR A 79 23.10 14.66 8.04
CA TYR A 79 22.38 14.41 9.28
C TYR A 79 20.90 14.26 8.96
N GLN A 80 20.11 13.70 9.87
CA GLN A 80 18.67 13.68 9.72
C GLN A 80 18.06 14.73 10.63
N SER A 81 17.39 15.72 10.05
CA SER A 81 16.60 16.67 10.80
C SER A 81 15.30 16.00 11.25
N LEU A 82 14.98 16.13 12.54
CA LEU A 82 13.70 15.71 13.12
C LEU A 82 12.60 16.78 12.97
N ASP A 83 12.86 17.86 12.23
CA ASP A 83 11.82 18.82 11.86
C ASP A 83 10.71 18.08 11.09
N PRO A 84 9.42 18.24 11.50
CA PRO A 84 8.31 17.50 10.93
C PRO A 84 8.23 17.50 9.40
N LYS A 85 8.68 18.57 8.72
CA LYS A 85 8.63 18.61 7.24
C LYS A 85 9.61 17.63 6.58
N PHE A 86 10.78 17.39 7.18
CA PHE A 86 11.75 16.43 6.66
C PHE A 86 11.36 15.01 7.01
N VAL A 87 10.85 14.82 8.23
CA VAL A 87 10.28 13.55 8.66
C VAL A 87 9.11 13.14 7.75
N LEU A 88 8.19 14.08 7.46
CA LEU A 88 7.07 13.85 6.55
C LEU A 88 7.54 13.46 5.14
N LYS A 89 8.52 14.17 4.57
CA LYS A 89 9.11 13.80 3.27
C LYS A 89 9.68 12.38 3.28
N ARG A 90 10.43 12.02 4.33
CA ARG A 90 11.01 10.67 4.49
C ARG A 90 9.93 9.61 4.64
N LEU A 91 8.89 9.87 5.44
CA LEU A 91 7.74 8.98 5.61
C LEU A 91 6.99 8.74 4.30
N VAL A 92 6.75 9.80 3.51
CA VAL A 92 6.09 9.65 2.21
C VAL A 92 6.94 8.80 1.27
N ALA A 93 8.26 9.02 1.24
CA ALA A 93 9.18 8.24 0.42
C ALA A 93 9.29 6.77 0.87
N SER A 94 9.28 6.50 2.18
CA SER A 94 9.46 5.15 2.72
C SER A 94 8.17 4.32 2.75
N LEU A 95 7.04 4.93 3.10
CA LEU A 95 5.76 4.23 3.20
C LEU A 95 5.04 4.12 1.87
N ALA A 96 5.31 5.03 0.91
CA ALA A 96 4.61 5.15 -0.37
C ALA A 96 3.09 5.11 -0.18
N PRO A 97 2.48 6.14 0.45
CA PRO A 97 1.06 6.15 0.77
C PRO A 97 0.17 5.98 -0.48
N PRO A 98 -0.93 5.20 -0.40
CA PRO A 98 -1.96 5.20 -1.43
C PRO A 98 -2.52 6.60 -1.67
N LYS A 99 -3.09 6.86 -2.86
CA LYS A 99 -3.71 8.15 -3.20
C LYS A 99 -4.86 8.54 -2.26
N SER A 100 -5.50 7.55 -1.64
CA SER A 100 -6.56 7.70 -0.64
C SER A 100 -6.06 8.10 0.76
N VAL A 101 -4.74 8.01 1.02
CA VAL A 101 -4.13 8.42 2.27
C VAL A 101 -3.43 9.76 2.09
N ARG A 102 -3.68 10.69 3.02
CA ARG A 102 -2.91 11.92 3.14
C ARG A 102 -2.16 11.94 4.45
N LEU A 103 -0.86 12.23 4.37
CA LEU A 103 -0.05 12.55 5.54
C LEU A 103 0.13 14.07 5.60
N MET A 104 -0.09 14.64 6.77
CA MET A 104 0.04 16.07 7.01
C MET A 104 0.63 16.35 8.38
N THR A 105 1.22 17.52 8.55
CA THR A 105 1.70 17.98 9.86
C THR A 105 0.65 18.89 10.48
N ILE A 106 0.21 18.57 11.69
CA ILE A 106 -0.68 19.38 12.52
C ILE A 106 0.10 19.72 13.79
N GLN A 107 0.45 21.00 13.95
CA GLN A 107 1.38 21.46 15.00
C GLN A 107 2.71 20.68 14.90
N ASP A 108 3.08 19.92 15.94
CA ASP A 108 4.30 19.10 15.98
C ASP A 108 4.02 17.59 15.79
N ARG A 109 2.84 17.24 15.28
CA ARG A 109 2.43 15.85 15.04
C ARG A 109 2.21 15.58 13.57
N ILE A 110 2.58 14.39 13.13
CA ILE A 110 2.25 13.91 11.79
C ILE A 110 0.97 13.09 11.90
N VAL A 111 -0.01 13.35 11.05
CA VAL A 111 -1.29 12.64 11.04
C VAL A 111 -1.49 12.01 9.67
N ALA A 112 -1.83 10.71 9.67
CA ALA A 112 -2.23 9.97 8.49
C ALA A 112 -3.76 9.79 8.51
N VAL A 113 -4.41 10.26 7.44
CA VAL A 113 -5.88 10.22 7.30
C VAL A 113 -6.24 9.57 5.99
N GLY A 114 -7.25 8.69 6.00
CA GLY A 114 -7.85 8.15 4.79
C GLY A 114 -8.01 6.63 4.81
N GLU A 115 -8.12 6.05 3.62
CA GLU A 115 -8.34 4.61 3.45
C GLU A 115 -7.09 3.91 2.91
N ALA A 116 -6.73 2.77 3.47
CA ALA A 116 -5.58 1.99 2.99
C ALA A 116 -5.74 0.49 3.22
N PRO A 117 -5.07 -0.36 2.41
CA PRO A 117 -4.98 -1.78 2.69
C PRO A 117 -4.33 -2.09 4.04
N ALA A 118 -4.73 -3.20 4.66
CA ALA A 118 -4.21 -3.66 5.96
C ALA A 118 -2.68 -3.72 6.02
N ALA A 119 -2.02 -4.23 4.96
CA ALA A 119 -0.56 -4.27 4.89
C ALA A 119 0.06 -2.89 5.06
N TRP A 120 -0.51 -1.89 4.38
CA TRP A 120 0.01 -0.53 4.44
C TRP A 120 -0.19 0.06 5.84
N ILE A 121 -1.37 -0.11 6.43
CA ILE A 121 -1.67 0.33 7.81
C ILE A 121 -0.70 -0.33 8.81
N ASN A 122 -0.38 -1.61 8.64
CA ASN A 122 0.59 -2.30 9.49
C ASN A 122 2.01 -1.73 9.37
N ARG A 123 2.46 -1.39 8.15
CA ARG A 123 3.74 -0.69 7.97
C ARG A 123 3.73 0.70 8.61
N ALA A 124 2.63 1.44 8.46
CA ALA A 124 2.46 2.75 9.09
C ALA A 124 2.47 2.64 10.63
N ARG A 125 1.90 1.58 11.20
CA ARG A 125 1.95 1.27 12.65
C ARG A 125 3.37 1.02 13.14
N VAL A 126 4.16 0.22 12.41
CA VAL A 126 5.57 0.00 12.74
C VAL A 126 6.36 1.31 12.66
N ALA A 127 6.14 2.11 11.61
CA ALA A 127 6.78 3.42 11.50
C ALA A 127 6.39 4.35 12.66
N SER A 128 5.12 4.37 13.07
CA SER A 128 4.63 5.16 14.21
C SER A 128 5.33 4.79 15.52
N GLN A 129 5.56 3.50 15.76
CA GLN A 129 6.32 3.03 16.93
C GLN A 129 7.80 3.47 16.89
N GLN A 130 8.44 3.38 15.73
CA GLN A 130 9.83 3.82 15.55
C GLN A 130 9.96 5.34 15.76
N LEU A 131 9.07 6.12 15.18
CA LEU A 131 9.03 7.58 15.35
C LEU A 131 8.82 8.00 16.80
N SER A 132 8.02 7.25 17.54
CA SER A 132 7.79 7.49 18.96
C SER A 132 9.07 7.31 19.79
N ALA A 133 9.96 6.39 19.40
CA ALA A 133 11.26 6.23 20.03
C ALA A 133 12.19 7.43 19.79
N ASP A 134 12.01 8.14 18.68
CA ASP A 134 12.74 9.37 18.33
C ASP A 134 12.11 10.65 18.90
N GLY A 135 11.07 10.52 19.74
CA GLY A 135 10.35 11.66 20.35
C GLY A 135 9.36 12.37 19.42
N LEU A 136 8.99 11.74 18.30
CA LEU A 136 8.03 12.24 17.31
C LEU A 136 6.74 11.41 17.34
N SER A 137 5.65 11.95 16.80
CA SER A 137 4.39 11.19 16.72
C SER A 137 3.85 11.13 15.29
N LEU A 138 3.50 9.91 14.88
CA LEU A 138 2.68 9.63 13.70
C LEU A 138 1.35 9.06 14.18
N ASP A 139 0.32 9.88 14.14
CA ASP A 139 -1.05 9.49 14.44
C ASP A 139 -1.68 8.79 13.24
N ILE A 140 -2.18 7.57 13.46
CA ILE A 140 -2.80 6.71 12.46
C ILE A 140 -4.25 6.36 12.82
N SER A 141 -4.82 7.03 13.83
CA SER A 141 -6.17 6.75 14.33
C SER A 141 -7.27 7.03 13.31
N GLU A 142 -7.00 7.96 12.38
CA GLU A 142 -7.92 8.35 11.29
C GLU A 142 -7.74 7.53 10.01
N LEU A 143 -6.99 6.42 10.07
CA LEU A 143 -6.91 5.45 8.98
C LEU A 143 -8.03 4.42 9.08
N ARG A 144 -8.66 4.17 7.93
CA ARG A 144 -9.64 3.09 7.75
C ARG A 144 -9.09 2.06 6.81
N GLU A 145 -9.33 0.80 7.12
CA GLU A 145 -8.95 -0.29 6.24
C GLU A 145 -9.84 -0.30 4.99
N SER A 146 -9.26 -0.45 3.81
CA SER A 146 -9.99 -0.63 2.56
C SER A 146 -9.56 -1.88 1.81
N THR A 147 -10.54 -2.56 1.23
CA THR A 147 -10.30 -3.63 0.26
C THR A 147 -10.10 -3.02 -1.13
N PRO A 148 -9.01 -3.34 -1.86
CA PRO A 148 -8.85 -2.94 -3.25
C PRO A 148 -10.06 -3.27 -4.13
N GLN A 149 -10.39 -2.40 -5.08
CA GLN A 149 -11.54 -2.58 -5.98
C GLN A 149 -11.39 -3.83 -6.86
N GLU A 150 -10.15 -4.14 -7.26
CA GLU A 150 -9.81 -5.31 -8.05
C GLU A 150 -10.16 -6.61 -7.29
N LEU A 151 -9.83 -6.67 -5.98
CA LEU A 151 -10.21 -7.80 -5.13
C LEU A 151 -11.73 -7.90 -4.97
N THR A 152 -12.43 -6.77 -4.93
CA THR A 152 -13.89 -6.73 -4.86
C THR A 152 -14.51 -7.31 -6.12
N HIS A 153 -14.07 -6.88 -7.30
CA HIS A 153 -14.58 -7.40 -8.57
C HIS A 153 -14.32 -8.89 -8.74
N LEU A 154 -13.11 -9.35 -8.39
CA LEU A 154 -12.76 -10.76 -8.51
C LEU A 154 -13.51 -11.62 -7.48
N ARG A 155 -13.69 -11.12 -6.25
CA ARG A 155 -14.59 -11.74 -5.26
C ARG A 155 -15.98 -11.91 -5.84
N ASP A 156 -16.58 -10.85 -6.36
CA ASP A 156 -17.96 -10.88 -6.83
C ASP A 156 -18.10 -11.84 -8.02
N ALA A 157 -17.12 -11.85 -8.92
CA ALA A 157 -17.06 -12.80 -10.02
C ALA A 157 -16.93 -14.26 -9.57
N ILE A 158 -16.19 -14.54 -8.48
CA ILE A 158 -16.06 -15.88 -7.89
C ILE A 158 -17.37 -16.31 -7.22
N GLN A 159 -17.98 -15.42 -6.43
CA GLN A 159 -19.21 -15.75 -5.69
C GLN A 159 -20.44 -15.89 -6.60
N ALA A 160 -20.39 -15.37 -7.82
CA ALA A 160 -21.40 -15.60 -8.85
C ALA A 160 -21.29 -16.97 -9.53
N VAL A 161 -20.27 -17.77 -9.22
CA VAL A 161 -20.08 -19.12 -9.80
C VAL A 161 -20.73 -20.17 -8.92
N ASP A 162 -21.62 -20.94 -9.54
CA ASP A 162 -22.15 -22.19 -8.98
C ASP A 162 -21.67 -23.38 -9.82
N ILE A 163 -21.30 -24.47 -9.13
CA ILE A 163 -20.99 -25.76 -9.75
C ILE A 163 -22.20 -26.68 -9.61
N PHE A 164 -22.79 -27.11 -10.72
CA PHE A 164 -24.03 -27.89 -10.72
C PHE A 164 -23.80 -29.40 -10.78
N PHE A 165 -24.80 -30.16 -10.30
CA PHE A 165 -24.75 -31.62 -10.21
C PHE A 165 -26.03 -32.27 -10.72
N ASP A 166 -25.86 -33.42 -11.38
CA ASP A 166 -26.96 -34.32 -11.69
C ASP A 166 -27.62 -34.87 -10.42
N SER A 167 -28.86 -35.32 -10.58
CA SER A 167 -29.62 -35.97 -9.51
C SER A 167 -28.85 -37.17 -8.93
N GLY A 168 -28.76 -37.22 -7.60
CA GLY A 168 -28.08 -38.29 -6.87
C GLY A 168 -26.56 -38.34 -7.01
N LYS A 169 -25.93 -37.48 -7.81
CA LYS A 169 -24.47 -37.50 -8.00
C LYS A 169 -23.75 -36.53 -7.05
N ALA A 170 -22.59 -36.97 -6.58
CA ALA A 170 -21.62 -36.15 -5.84
C ALA A 170 -20.44 -35.66 -6.70
N VAL A 171 -20.32 -36.18 -7.94
CA VAL A 171 -19.30 -35.77 -8.92
C VAL A 171 -19.99 -34.92 -9.98
N PRO A 172 -19.46 -33.73 -10.31
CA PRO A 172 -20.06 -32.88 -11.34
C PRO A 172 -19.86 -33.49 -12.73
N GLY A 173 -20.75 -33.17 -13.67
CA GLY A 173 -20.65 -33.65 -15.04
C GLY A 173 -19.48 -33.04 -15.81
N PRO A 174 -19.07 -33.63 -16.96
CA PRO A 174 -17.95 -33.14 -17.76
C PRO A 174 -18.14 -31.69 -18.25
N GLU A 175 -19.37 -31.23 -18.42
CA GLU A 175 -19.73 -29.86 -18.79
C GLU A 175 -19.33 -28.82 -17.73
N GLN A 176 -19.13 -29.24 -16.47
CA GLN A 176 -18.66 -28.36 -15.39
C GLN A 176 -17.13 -28.23 -15.34
N LEU A 177 -16.38 -29.05 -16.09
CA LEU A 177 -14.91 -29.02 -16.04
C LEU A 177 -14.32 -27.66 -16.46
N PRO A 178 -14.79 -26.99 -17.54
CA PRO A 178 -14.30 -25.67 -17.89
C PRO A 178 -14.64 -24.60 -16.83
N VAL A 179 -15.79 -24.75 -16.16
CA VAL A 179 -16.20 -23.85 -15.05
C VAL A 179 -15.24 -24.01 -13.88
N LEU A 180 -14.89 -25.25 -13.52
CA LEU A 180 -13.90 -25.55 -12.49
C LEU A 180 -12.50 -25.03 -12.84
N ASP A 181 -12.10 -25.12 -14.11
CA ASP A 181 -10.81 -24.59 -14.58
C ASP A 181 -10.76 -23.07 -14.43
N LYS A 182 -11.82 -22.37 -14.87
CA LYS A 182 -11.95 -20.92 -14.72
C LYS A 182 -11.96 -20.51 -13.24
N LEU A 183 -12.78 -21.17 -12.43
CA LEU A 183 -12.87 -20.91 -10.99
C LEU A 183 -11.51 -21.10 -10.31
N ALA A 184 -10.80 -22.20 -10.59
CA ALA A 184 -9.48 -22.43 -10.01
C ALA A 184 -8.48 -21.31 -10.35
N ASN A 185 -8.52 -20.79 -11.58
CA ASN A 185 -7.66 -19.67 -11.96
C ASN A 185 -8.03 -18.39 -11.22
N GLN A 186 -9.31 -18.06 -11.10
CA GLN A 186 -9.78 -16.90 -10.34
C GLN A 186 -9.43 -16.98 -8.85
N LEU A 187 -9.57 -18.16 -8.23
CA LEU A 187 -9.19 -18.37 -6.82
C LEU A 187 -7.68 -18.16 -6.59
N LYS A 188 -6.84 -18.66 -7.50
CA LYS A 188 -5.37 -18.47 -7.43
C LYS A 188 -4.99 -17.01 -7.61
N GLU A 189 -5.63 -16.32 -8.55
CA GLU A 189 -5.43 -14.89 -8.80
C GLU A 189 -5.83 -14.06 -7.57
N LEU A 190 -7.04 -14.29 -7.03
CA LEU A 190 -7.50 -13.58 -5.84
C LEU A 190 -6.60 -13.83 -4.63
N ALA A 191 -6.17 -15.08 -4.41
CA ALA A 191 -5.28 -15.41 -3.30
C ALA A 191 -3.90 -14.72 -3.43
N LYS A 192 -3.38 -14.59 -4.66
CA LYS A 192 -2.15 -13.89 -4.94
C LYS A 192 -2.32 -12.39 -4.68
N ASP A 193 -3.34 -11.77 -5.28
CA ASP A 193 -3.58 -10.33 -5.18
C ASP A 193 -3.93 -9.91 -3.75
N ALA A 194 -4.69 -10.74 -3.02
CA ALA A 194 -4.98 -10.56 -1.60
C ALA A 194 -3.69 -10.53 -0.79
N ARG A 195 -2.78 -11.49 -1.01
CA ARG A 195 -1.48 -11.54 -0.34
C ARG A 195 -0.62 -10.32 -0.65
N GLU A 196 -0.61 -9.85 -1.89
CA GLU A 196 0.09 -8.62 -2.30
C GLU A 196 -0.51 -7.37 -1.63
N ALA A 197 -1.84 -7.36 -1.42
CA ALA A 197 -2.55 -6.34 -0.65
C ALA A 197 -2.43 -6.52 0.88
N GLY A 198 -1.75 -7.59 1.33
CA GLY A 198 -1.53 -7.93 2.74
C GLY A 198 -2.77 -8.37 3.51
N VAL A 199 -3.74 -8.95 2.80
CA VAL A 199 -4.90 -9.63 3.39
C VAL A 199 -4.88 -11.10 2.99
N THR A 200 -5.49 -11.96 3.81
CA THR A 200 -5.60 -13.39 3.52
C THR A 200 -7.01 -13.69 3.02
N ALA A 201 -7.13 -14.30 1.84
CA ALA A 201 -8.41 -14.77 1.32
C ALA A 201 -8.68 -16.23 1.75
N GLN A 202 -9.88 -16.51 2.26
CA GLN A 202 -10.40 -17.86 2.47
C GLN A 202 -11.66 -18.08 1.63
N PHE A 203 -11.82 -19.30 1.14
CA PHE A 203 -12.89 -19.70 0.23
C PHE A 203 -13.75 -20.78 0.88
N MET A 204 -14.98 -20.44 1.24
CA MET A 204 -15.95 -21.40 1.75
C MET A 204 -16.72 -22.02 0.59
N LEU A 205 -16.55 -23.33 0.39
CA LEU A 205 -17.33 -24.14 -0.53
C LEU A 205 -18.55 -24.69 0.20
N THR A 206 -19.73 -24.16 -0.13
CA THR A 206 -20.99 -24.63 0.45
C THR A 206 -21.72 -25.53 -0.54
N GLY A 207 -21.93 -26.79 -0.19
CA GLY A 207 -22.74 -27.70 -0.97
C GLY A 207 -24.21 -27.62 -0.60
N HIS A 208 -25.08 -27.73 -1.60
CA HIS A 208 -26.53 -27.66 -1.50
C HIS A 208 -27.18 -28.90 -2.12
N SER A 209 -28.42 -29.18 -1.72
CA SER A 209 -29.24 -30.25 -2.28
C SER A 209 -30.67 -29.80 -2.53
N ASP A 210 -31.31 -30.44 -3.50
CA ASP A 210 -32.77 -30.45 -3.64
C ASP A 210 -33.46 -31.14 -2.45
N ALA A 211 -34.77 -30.89 -2.31
CA ALA A 211 -35.59 -31.41 -1.20
C ALA A 211 -36.03 -32.88 -1.35
N THR A 212 -35.57 -33.59 -2.38
CA THR A 212 -36.12 -34.92 -2.74
C THR A 212 -35.48 -36.06 -1.95
N GLY A 213 -36.03 -36.47 -0.81
CA GLY A 213 -35.57 -37.64 -0.05
C GLY A 213 -35.38 -37.36 1.43
N ARG A 214 -34.62 -38.21 2.15
CA ARG A 214 -34.38 -38.02 3.59
C ARG A 214 -33.37 -36.90 3.84
N GLU A 215 -33.66 -36.03 4.80
CA GLU A 215 -32.83 -34.85 5.13
C GLU A 215 -31.38 -35.21 5.50
N THR A 216 -31.17 -36.26 6.30
CA THR A 216 -29.82 -36.70 6.68
C THR A 216 -28.98 -37.13 5.48
N ALA A 217 -29.62 -37.70 4.45
CA ALA A 217 -28.97 -38.03 3.19
C ALA A 217 -28.66 -36.77 2.37
N LYS A 218 -29.48 -35.71 2.49
CA LYS A 218 -29.26 -34.42 1.80
C LYS A 218 -28.10 -33.63 2.37
N VAL A 219 -27.99 -33.59 3.69
CA VAL A 219 -26.81 -33.01 4.34
C VAL A 219 -25.55 -33.77 3.91
N SER A 220 -25.58 -35.11 3.95
CA SER A 220 -24.44 -35.96 3.57
C SER A 220 -24.00 -35.76 2.11
N ILE A 221 -24.95 -35.77 1.15
CA ILE A 221 -24.61 -35.58 -0.27
C ILE A 221 -24.13 -34.16 -0.56
N SER A 222 -24.69 -33.15 0.12
CA SER A 222 -24.27 -31.75 -0.04
C SER A 222 -22.83 -31.55 0.43
N ALA A 223 -22.44 -32.12 1.57
CA ALA A 223 -21.06 -32.12 2.06
C ALA A 223 -20.13 -32.88 1.11
N ALA A 224 -20.54 -34.06 0.61
CA ALA A 224 -19.76 -34.85 -0.33
C ALA A 224 -19.49 -34.11 -1.66
N ARG A 225 -20.46 -33.33 -2.15
CA ARG A 225 -20.28 -32.47 -3.34
C ARG A 225 -19.23 -31.39 -3.10
N ALA A 226 -19.35 -30.66 -2.00
CA ALA A 226 -18.40 -29.60 -1.67
C ALA A 226 -16.98 -30.15 -1.46
N GLU A 227 -16.84 -31.32 -0.84
CA GLU A 227 -15.57 -32.05 -0.74
C GLU A 227 -15.02 -32.46 -2.10
N THR A 228 -15.88 -32.92 -3.00
CA THR A 228 -15.48 -33.28 -4.36
C THR A 228 -14.97 -32.06 -5.12
N VAL A 229 -15.65 -30.91 -5.00
CA VAL A 229 -15.18 -29.64 -5.58
C VAL A 229 -13.84 -29.22 -4.98
N ARG A 230 -13.66 -29.33 -3.65
CA ARG A 230 -12.37 -29.07 -2.99
C ARG A 230 -11.24 -29.93 -3.59
N ALA A 231 -11.47 -31.23 -3.74
CA ALA A 231 -10.48 -32.13 -4.33
C ALA A 231 -10.16 -31.79 -5.79
N LEU A 232 -11.17 -31.41 -6.57
CA LEU A 232 -11.02 -31.02 -7.98
C LEU A 232 -10.28 -29.67 -8.13
N LEU A 233 -10.49 -28.72 -7.23
CA LEU A 233 -9.77 -27.44 -7.18
C LEU A 233 -8.32 -27.63 -6.72
N LYS A 234 -8.09 -28.48 -5.71
CA LYS A 234 -6.75 -28.88 -5.28
C LYS A 234 -5.94 -29.47 -6.43
N LYS A 235 -6.54 -30.36 -7.23
CA LYS A 235 -5.90 -30.93 -8.43
C LYS A 235 -5.51 -29.87 -9.48
N ARG A 236 -6.17 -28.70 -9.47
CA ARG A 236 -5.90 -27.55 -10.34
C ARG A 236 -4.92 -26.53 -9.74
N GLY A 237 -4.33 -26.87 -8.60
CA GLY A 237 -3.29 -26.08 -7.93
C GLY A 237 -3.82 -24.99 -7.00
N VAL A 238 -5.09 -25.03 -6.60
CA VAL A 238 -5.58 -24.16 -5.52
C VAL A 238 -5.05 -24.69 -4.19
N ASP A 239 -4.52 -23.80 -3.36
CA ASP A 239 -3.96 -24.12 -2.04
C ASP A 239 -5.08 -24.69 -1.13
N PRO A 240 -4.96 -25.94 -0.63
CA PRO A 240 -6.00 -26.55 0.19
C PRO A 240 -6.23 -25.83 1.52
N GLU A 241 -5.25 -25.11 2.06
CA GLU A 241 -5.39 -24.36 3.32
C GLU A 241 -6.33 -23.16 3.17
N LEU A 242 -6.56 -22.69 1.95
CA LEU A 242 -7.50 -21.60 1.65
C LEU A 242 -8.94 -22.11 1.41
N LEU A 243 -9.15 -23.44 1.33
CA LEU A 243 -10.42 -24.05 0.96
C LEU A 243 -11.12 -24.68 2.17
N LEU A 244 -12.22 -24.06 2.59
CA LEU A 244 -13.13 -24.59 3.61
C LEU A 244 -14.35 -25.24 2.95
N VAL A 245 -14.97 -26.19 3.65
CA VAL A 245 -16.13 -26.95 3.13
C VAL A 245 -17.25 -26.99 4.16
N ARG A 246 -18.49 -26.80 3.69
CA ARG A 246 -19.72 -26.95 4.47
C ARG A 246 -20.81 -27.62 3.63
N GLY A 247 -21.60 -28.50 4.24
CA GLY A 247 -22.83 -29.03 3.64
C GLY A 247 -24.06 -28.33 4.22
N ALA A 248 -24.80 -27.59 3.40
CA ALA A 248 -26.01 -26.88 3.80
C ALA A 248 -27.28 -27.73 3.65
N GLY A 249 -27.22 -28.92 3.03
CA GLY A 249 -28.40 -29.74 2.78
C GLY A 249 -29.44 -28.96 1.97
N THR A 250 -30.68 -28.91 2.48
CA THR A 250 -31.81 -28.19 1.84
C THR A 250 -32.05 -26.80 2.44
N PHE A 251 -31.24 -26.37 3.42
CA PHE A 251 -31.52 -25.21 4.27
C PHE A 251 -31.18 -23.85 3.63
N GLU A 252 -30.44 -23.82 2.52
CA GLU A 252 -30.04 -22.60 1.81
C GLU A 252 -30.36 -22.70 0.29
N PRO A 253 -31.65 -22.81 -0.09
CA PRO A 253 -32.04 -22.96 -1.51
C PRO A 253 -31.71 -21.69 -2.30
N ALA A 254 -31.26 -21.85 -3.55
CA ALA A 254 -31.13 -20.72 -4.48
C ALA A 254 -32.50 -20.35 -5.07
N GLU A 255 -33.30 -21.37 -5.37
CA GLU A 255 -34.64 -21.24 -5.91
C GLU A 255 -35.61 -22.09 -5.09
N ALA A 256 -36.87 -21.65 -5.00
CA ALA A 256 -37.92 -22.43 -4.38
C ALA A 256 -38.08 -23.78 -5.12
N GLU A 257 -38.23 -24.88 -4.38
CA GLU A 257 -38.28 -26.24 -4.93
C GLU A 257 -39.47 -26.46 -5.88
N ASP A 258 -40.55 -25.71 -5.70
CA ASP A 258 -41.77 -25.76 -6.53
C ASP A 258 -41.62 -25.05 -7.89
N SER A 259 -40.50 -24.37 -8.12
CA SER A 259 -40.21 -23.75 -9.42
C SER A 259 -39.80 -24.80 -10.47
N ARG A 260 -39.93 -24.44 -11.75
CA ARG A 260 -39.57 -25.32 -12.89
C ARG A 260 -38.11 -25.78 -12.87
N THR A 261 -37.22 -25.02 -12.25
CA THR A 261 -35.77 -25.23 -12.23
C THR A 261 -35.21 -25.45 -10.82
N GLY A 262 -36.03 -25.34 -9.77
CA GLY A 262 -35.60 -25.32 -8.38
C GLY A 262 -34.75 -26.52 -7.99
N SER A 263 -35.19 -27.72 -8.36
CA SER A 263 -34.44 -28.95 -8.09
C SER A 263 -33.03 -28.94 -8.70
N SER A 264 -32.87 -28.50 -9.95
CA SER A 264 -31.55 -28.38 -10.60
C SER A 264 -30.71 -27.24 -10.04
N ALA A 265 -31.32 -26.10 -9.71
CA ALA A 265 -30.64 -24.95 -9.13
C ALA A 265 -30.14 -25.23 -7.69
N ASN A 266 -30.84 -26.09 -6.95
CA ASN A 266 -30.48 -26.46 -5.58
C ASN A 266 -29.43 -27.55 -5.49
N ARG A 267 -29.19 -28.32 -6.56
CA ARG A 267 -28.06 -29.26 -6.65
C ARG A 267 -26.78 -28.55 -7.11
N ARG A 268 -26.19 -27.77 -6.20
CA ARG A 268 -25.01 -26.97 -6.51
C ARG A 268 -23.97 -26.93 -5.39
N VAL A 269 -22.78 -26.43 -5.72
CA VAL A 269 -21.80 -25.92 -4.76
C VAL A 269 -21.57 -24.45 -5.09
N SER A 270 -21.77 -23.59 -4.10
CA SER A 270 -21.51 -22.15 -4.18
C SER A 270 -20.21 -21.80 -3.45
N VAL A 271 -19.61 -20.65 -3.78
CA VAL A 271 -18.37 -20.16 -3.16
C VAL A 271 -18.63 -18.84 -2.45
N THR A 272 -18.13 -18.71 -1.22
CA THR A 272 -18.09 -17.45 -0.47
C THR A 272 -16.65 -17.09 -0.16
N VAL A 273 -16.28 -15.82 -0.35
CA VAL A 273 -14.92 -15.32 -0.11
C VAL A 273 -14.91 -14.48 1.15
N ASN A 274 -13.99 -14.78 2.06
CA ASN A 274 -13.74 -13.97 3.26
C ASN A 274 -12.31 -13.43 3.23
N PHE A 275 -12.13 -12.17 3.62
CA PHE A 275 -10.82 -11.54 3.80
C PHE A 275 -10.51 -11.40 5.30
N HIS A 276 -9.26 -11.67 5.68
CA HIS A 276 -8.75 -11.63 7.05
C HIS A 276 -7.40 -10.91 7.13
#